data_AF-A0A6L6PSM8-F1
#
_entry.id   AF-A0A6L6PSM8-F1
#
_cell.length_a   1.000
_cell.length_b   1.000
_cell.length_c   1.000
_cell.angle_alpha   90.00
_cell.angle_beta   90.00
_cell.angle_gamma   90.00
#
_symmetry.space_group_name_H-M   'P 1'
#
loop_
_entity.id
_entity.type
_entity.pdbx_description
1 polymer ?
#
loop_
_entity_poly.entity_id
_entity_poly.type
_entity_poly.pdbx_seq_one_letter_code
_entity_poly.pdbx_strand_id
1 'polypeptide(L)'
;GGPAGGVPAALAQRLSEAVLARFRGGRFRYTLAPPLLGRDAVDDFLFDSQAGFCEHYAGAYVVLMRAMGVAARVVTGYQGGELNPVDGYLTVRQSDAHAWAEFWSAEAGWRRVDPTAAVAPARVERNLARALPRPAAFGLAPLLALQDDPSSWLARLRYHYAALNNSWNQWVLDYNPDRQRSFLEELGAALGNWRGAAGAALVAALLALLRWR
;
A
#
# COMPACT_ATOMS: atom_id res chain seq x y z
N GLY A 1 -16.91 16.15 14.07
CA GLY A 1 -17.15 16.61 15.46
C GLY A 1 -16.28 15.79 16.40
N GLY A 2 -15.59 16.44 17.33
CA GLY A 2 -14.82 15.75 18.37
C GLY A 2 -15.71 15.23 19.50
N PRO A 3 -15.31 14.17 20.22
CA PRO A 3 -16.04 13.67 21.39
C PRO A 3 -16.05 14.72 22.52
N ALA A 4 -17.25 15.06 23.01
CA ALA A 4 -17.44 15.99 24.13
C ALA A 4 -17.00 15.34 25.46
N GLY A 5 -16.22 16.06 26.29
CA GLY A 5 -15.78 15.58 27.61
C GLY A 5 -14.47 14.77 27.63
N GLY A 6 -13.61 14.93 26.63
CA GLY A 6 -12.39 14.13 26.48
C GLY A 6 -11.30 14.39 27.52
N VAL A 7 -10.49 13.36 27.78
CA VAL A 7 -9.24 13.41 28.53
C VAL A 7 -8.37 14.59 28.06
N PRO A 8 -7.73 15.37 28.97
CA PRO A 8 -6.86 16.48 28.59
C PRO A 8 -5.78 16.06 27.58
N ALA A 9 -5.46 16.92 26.61
CA ALA A 9 -4.54 16.62 25.52
C ALA A 9 -3.19 16.08 26.00
N ALA A 10 -2.59 16.73 27.00
CA ALA A 10 -1.34 16.29 27.62
C ALA A 10 -1.45 14.92 28.28
N LEU A 11 -2.59 14.59 28.91
CA LEU A 11 -2.80 13.28 29.51
C LEU A 11 -2.97 12.21 28.42
N ALA A 12 -3.79 12.48 27.40
CA ALA A 12 -3.99 11.55 26.28
C ALA A 12 -2.65 11.21 25.58
N GLN A 13 -1.78 12.22 25.40
CA GLN A 13 -0.44 12.03 24.84
C GLN A 13 0.43 11.14 25.73
N ARG A 14 0.48 11.39 27.05
CA ARG A 14 1.24 10.55 27.99
C ARG A 14 0.72 9.11 28.02
N LEU A 15 -0.59 8.91 27.96
CA LEU A 15 -1.20 7.57 27.91
C LEU A 15 -0.80 6.83 26.62
N SER A 16 -0.86 7.51 25.47
CA SER A 16 -0.36 6.98 24.19
C SER A 16 1.10 6.54 24.31
N GLU A 17 1.96 7.40 24.85
CA GLU A 17 3.38 7.12 25.02
C GLU A 17 3.64 5.94 25.97
N ALA A 18 2.85 5.81 27.04
CA ALA A 18 2.93 4.69 27.97
C ALA A 18 2.56 3.35 27.29
N VAL A 19 1.52 3.34 26.45
CA VAL A 19 1.15 2.14 25.67
C VAL A 19 2.26 1.78 24.67
N LEU A 20 2.82 2.75 23.95
CA LEU A 20 3.96 2.50 23.05
C LEU A 20 5.20 2.02 23.79
N ALA A 21 5.46 2.54 25.00
CA ALA A 21 6.54 2.07 25.86
C ALA A 21 6.31 0.62 26.31
N ARG A 22 5.06 0.23 26.62
CA ARG A 22 4.70 -1.16 26.95
C ARG A 22 4.96 -2.11 25.78
N PHE A 23 4.68 -1.69 24.54
CA PHE A 23 5.02 -2.49 23.36
C PHE A 23 6.53 -2.61 23.12
N ARG A 24 7.28 -1.51 23.28
CA ARG A 24 8.75 -1.51 23.18
C ARG A 24 9.46 -2.37 24.23
N GLY A 25 9.02 -2.27 25.48
CA GLY A 25 9.67 -2.93 26.62
C GLY A 25 9.17 -4.35 26.89
N GLY A 26 8.05 -4.76 26.29
CA GLY A 26 7.53 -6.11 26.40
C GLY A 26 8.21 -7.10 25.46
N ARG A 27 7.84 -8.39 25.55
CA ARG A 27 8.32 -9.44 24.63
C ARG A 27 7.51 -9.49 23.33
N PHE A 28 7.05 -8.33 22.85
CA PHE A 28 6.22 -8.26 21.66
C PHE A 28 7.06 -8.56 20.41
N ARG A 29 6.53 -9.36 19.49
CA ARG A 29 7.16 -9.63 18.19
C ARG A 29 6.20 -9.46 17.03
N TYR A 30 6.70 -8.85 15.97
CA TYR A 30 5.96 -8.76 14.72
C TYR A 30 6.11 -10.07 13.93
N THR A 31 5.00 -10.69 13.55
CA THR A 31 4.95 -11.91 12.72
C THR A 31 3.71 -11.93 11.84
N LEU A 32 3.85 -12.47 10.61
CA LEU A 32 2.73 -12.72 9.70
C LEU A 32 2.03 -14.06 9.95
N ALA A 33 2.59 -14.89 10.85
CA ALA A 33 2.00 -16.14 11.29
C ALA A 33 1.84 -16.12 12.82
N PRO A 34 0.95 -15.28 13.37
CA PRO A 34 0.65 -15.30 14.79
C PRO A 34 -0.11 -16.57 15.17
N PRO A 35 -0.06 -17.00 16.44
CA PRO A 35 -0.94 -18.05 16.93
C PRO A 35 -2.41 -17.65 16.76
N LEU A 36 -3.28 -18.65 16.64
CA LEU A 36 -4.72 -18.41 16.63
C LEU A 36 -5.15 -17.83 17.98
N LEU A 37 -5.90 -16.73 17.92
CA LEU A 37 -6.47 -16.08 19.09
C LEU A 37 -7.90 -16.56 19.28
N GLY A 38 -8.34 -16.59 20.53
CA GLY A 38 -9.66 -17.03 20.94
C GLY A 38 -10.68 -15.89 20.88
N ARG A 39 -11.69 -16.01 21.75
CA ARG A 39 -12.79 -15.03 21.86
C ARG A 39 -12.29 -13.66 22.34
N ASP A 40 -11.35 -13.65 23.27
CA ASP A 40 -10.80 -12.45 23.89
C ASP A 40 -9.47 -12.07 23.25
N ALA A 41 -9.48 -11.96 21.91
CA ALA A 41 -8.27 -11.86 21.10
C ALA A 41 -7.30 -10.72 21.51
N VAL A 42 -7.83 -9.62 22.05
CA VAL A 42 -6.97 -8.52 22.53
C VAL A 42 -6.22 -8.91 23.81
N ASP A 43 -6.86 -9.63 24.72
CA ASP A 43 -6.23 -10.10 25.95
C ASP A 43 -5.22 -11.21 25.64
N ASP A 44 -5.61 -12.18 24.81
CA ASP A 44 -4.74 -13.25 24.31
C ASP A 44 -3.48 -12.69 23.61
N PHE A 45 -3.62 -11.56 22.92
CA PHE A 45 -2.49 -10.86 22.31
C PHE A 45 -1.62 -10.12 23.35
N LEU A 46 -2.23 -9.33 24.23
CA LEU A 46 -1.51 -8.45 25.16
C LEU A 46 -0.76 -9.23 26.24
N PHE A 47 -1.35 -10.32 26.73
CA PHE A 47 -0.90 -11.01 27.93
C PHE A 47 -0.26 -12.37 27.63
N ASP A 48 -0.74 -13.09 26.61
CA ASP A 48 -0.27 -14.45 26.34
C ASP A 48 0.71 -14.50 25.16
N SER A 49 0.23 -14.32 23.94
CA SER A 49 1.01 -14.58 22.74
C SER A 49 2.08 -13.53 22.47
N GLN A 50 1.74 -12.24 22.67
CA GLN A 50 2.57 -11.07 22.37
C GLN A 50 3.18 -11.13 20.96
N ALA A 51 2.54 -11.84 20.03
CA ALA A 51 3.03 -12.10 18.69
C ALA A 51 1.91 -11.81 17.70
N GLY A 52 2.09 -10.83 16.83
CA GLY A 52 1.01 -10.33 15.98
C GLY A 52 1.53 -9.55 14.77
N PHE A 53 0.60 -9.12 13.93
CA PHE A 53 0.84 -8.16 12.84
C PHE A 53 0.09 -6.85 13.10
N CYS A 54 0.13 -5.91 12.14
CA CYS A 54 -0.32 -4.53 12.31
C CYS A 54 -1.72 -4.37 12.92
N GLU A 55 -2.69 -5.20 12.54
CA GLU A 55 -4.05 -5.16 13.08
C GLU A 55 -4.11 -5.51 14.58
N HIS A 56 -3.28 -6.45 15.05
CA HIS A 56 -3.21 -6.83 16.46
C HIS A 56 -2.72 -5.67 17.31
N TYR A 57 -1.65 -5.01 16.85
CA TYR A 57 -1.07 -3.85 17.53
C TYR A 57 -2.01 -2.64 17.51
N ALA A 58 -2.62 -2.33 16.36
CA ALA A 58 -3.56 -1.23 16.23
C ALA A 58 -4.83 -1.47 17.06
N GLY A 59 -5.39 -2.68 17.01
CA GLY A 59 -6.58 -3.07 17.77
C GLY A 59 -6.34 -3.01 19.27
N ALA A 60 -5.27 -3.64 19.76
CA ALA A 60 -4.92 -3.64 21.18
C ALA A 60 -4.62 -2.23 21.70
N TYR A 61 -3.91 -1.41 20.92
CA TYR A 61 -3.69 0.00 21.25
C TYR A 61 -5.01 0.75 21.43
N VAL A 62 -5.95 0.60 20.48
CA VAL A 62 -7.25 1.28 20.54
C VAL A 62 -8.08 0.82 21.73
N VAL A 63 -8.07 -0.48 22.05
CA VAL A 63 -8.75 -1.01 23.24
C VAL A 63 -8.17 -0.40 24.52
N LEU A 64 -6.83 -0.39 24.66
CA LEU A 64 -6.17 0.21 25.83
C LEU A 64 -6.50 1.70 25.97
N MET A 65 -6.41 2.46 24.89
CA MET A 65 -6.72 3.90 24.92
C MET A 65 -8.18 4.17 25.30
N ARG A 66 -9.12 3.40 24.74
CA ARG A 66 -10.54 3.52 25.07
C ARG A 66 -10.85 3.11 26.51
N ALA A 67 -10.19 2.08 27.02
CA ALA A 67 -10.31 1.66 28.41
C ALA A 67 -9.84 2.77 29.39
N MET A 68 -8.90 3.62 28.96
CA MET A 68 -8.44 4.79 29.71
C MET A 68 -9.26 6.06 29.41
N GLY A 69 -10.40 5.95 28.73
CA GLY A 69 -11.29 7.08 28.43
C GLY A 69 -10.84 7.97 27.27
N VAL A 70 -9.78 7.61 26.54
CA VAL A 70 -9.35 8.35 25.35
C VAL A 70 -10.06 7.79 24.12
N ALA A 71 -10.77 8.66 23.39
CA ALA A 71 -11.37 8.25 22.12
C ALA A 71 -10.27 7.86 21.12
N ALA A 72 -10.33 6.63 20.63
CA ALA A 72 -9.37 6.09 19.67
C ALA A 72 -10.10 5.27 18.59
N ARG A 73 -9.48 5.10 17.43
CA ARG A 73 -10.00 4.30 16.31
C ARG A 73 -8.88 3.62 15.53
N VAL A 74 -9.18 2.46 14.96
CA VAL A 74 -8.30 1.80 14.00
C VAL A 74 -8.51 2.44 12.63
N VAL A 75 -7.44 2.61 11.88
CA VAL A 75 -7.47 3.03 10.49
C VAL A 75 -6.73 2.00 9.66
N THR A 76 -7.35 1.55 8.58
CA THR A 76 -6.79 0.61 7.62
C THR A 76 -6.50 1.30 6.29
N GLY A 77 -5.43 0.89 5.62
CA GLY A 77 -5.07 1.41 4.31
C GLY A 77 -3.79 0.76 3.84
N TYR A 78 -2.93 1.55 3.19
CA TYR A 78 -1.62 1.11 2.72
C TYR A 78 -0.53 2.03 3.28
N GLN A 79 0.63 1.47 3.58
CA GLN A 79 1.79 2.22 4.06
C GLN A 79 3.04 1.79 3.31
N GLY A 80 3.76 2.78 2.76
CA GLY A 80 4.97 2.57 1.96
C GLY A 80 4.65 2.69 0.48
N GLY A 81 5.03 1.69 -0.29
CA GLY A 81 5.03 1.68 -1.74
C GLY A 81 6.45 1.67 -2.30
N GLU A 82 6.58 1.18 -3.51
CA GLU A 82 7.86 1.07 -4.20
C GLU A 82 7.93 2.10 -5.32
N LEU A 83 8.86 3.05 -5.19
CA LEU A 83 9.12 4.03 -6.24
C LEU A 83 9.78 3.32 -7.43
N ASN A 84 9.15 3.40 -8.59
CA ASN A 84 9.71 2.92 -9.84
C ASN A 84 10.68 3.97 -10.39
N PRO A 85 11.99 3.69 -10.49
CA PRO A 85 12.96 4.66 -10.98
C PRO A 85 12.86 4.92 -12.49
N VAL A 86 12.12 4.11 -13.25
CA VAL A 86 12.00 4.24 -14.71
C VAL A 86 11.02 5.35 -15.10
N ASP A 87 9.85 5.39 -14.47
CA ASP A 87 8.76 6.33 -14.77
C ASP A 87 8.43 7.28 -13.61
N GLY A 88 9.08 7.10 -12.44
CA GLY A 88 8.88 7.94 -11.26
C GLY A 88 7.58 7.65 -10.49
N TYR A 89 6.82 6.61 -10.85
CA TYR A 89 5.55 6.29 -10.20
C TYR A 89 5.75 5.48 -8.92
N LEU A 90 4.96 5.79 -7.89
CA LEU A 90 4.90 5.01 -6.65
C LEU A 90 3.91 3.85 -6.81
N THR A 91 4.41 2.61 -6.78
CA THR A 91 3.56 1.41 -6.84
C THR A 91 3.17 0.98 -5.43
N VAL A 92 1.86 0.94 -5.14
CA VAL A 92 1.31 0.42 -3.87
C VAL A 92 0.67 -0.95 -4.14
N ARG A 93 1.07 -1.96 -3.37
CA ARG A 93 0.63 -3.36 -3.56
C ARG A 93 -0.25 -3.82 -2.38
N GLN A 94 -0.96 -4.93 -2.57
CA GLN A 94 -1.69 -5.59 -1.48
C GLN A 94 -0.78 -5.98 -0.30
N SER A 95 0.48 -6.31 -0.57
CA SER A 95 1.47 -6.55 0.48
C SER A 95 1.81 -5.31 1.32
N ASP A 96 1.43 -4.11 0.88
CA ASP A 96 1.65 -2.86 1.62
C ASP A 96 0.45 -2.50 2.49
N ALA A 97 -0.58 -3.36 2.54
CA ALA A 97 -1.72 -3.21 3.44
C ALA A 97 -1.24 -3.04 4.89
N HIS A 98 -1.83 -2.08 5.58
CA HIS A 98 -1.40 -1.69 6.91
C HIS A 98 -2.55 -1.14 7.75
N ALA A 99 -2.47 -1.40 9.05
CA ALA A 99 -3.38 -0.86 10.05
C ALA A 99 -2.60 -0.05 11.07
N TRP A 100 -3.08 1.15 11.36
CA TRP A 100 -2.56 2.03 12.42
C TRP A 100 -3.72 2.51 13.29
N ALA A 101 -3.41 3.35 14.29
CA ALA A 101 -4.41 3.91 15.18
C ALA A 101 -4.43 5.44 15.13
N GLU A 102 -5.57 6.00 15.46
CA GLU A 102 -5.70 7.42 15.76
C GLU A 102 -6.35 7.60 17.12
N PHE A 103 -5.93 8.62 17.86
CA PHE A 103 -6.56 9.01 19.11
C PHE A 103 -6.90 10.50 19.11
N TRP A 104 -7.94 10.87 19.84
CA TRP A 104 -8.39 12.25 19.94
C TRP A 104 -7.58 13.01 21.00
N SER A 105 -7.08 14.18 20.63
CA SER A 105 -6.49 15.17 21.50
C SER A 105 -7.32 16.45 21.43
N ALA A 106 -7.73 16.99 22.58
CA ALA A 106 -8.61 18.17 22.64
C ALA A 106 -8.05 19.40 21.91
N GLU A 107 -6.72 19.54 21.86
CA GLU A 107 -6.04 20.69 21.22
C GLU A 107 -5.70 20.44 19.75
N ALA A 108 -5.41 19.18 19.37
CA ALA A 108 -4.86 18.83 18.06
C ALA A 108 -5.82 17.99 17.18
N GLY A 109 -6.99 17.62 17.70
CA GLY A 109 -7.93 16.71 17.03
C GLY A 109 -7.41 15.27 16.95
N TRP A 110 -7.71 14.58 15.85
CA TRP A 110 -7.25 13.21 15.62
C TRP A 110 -5.75 13.18 15.36
N ARG A 111 -5.02 12.46 16.22
CA ARG A 111 -3.59 12.24 16.09
C ARG A 111 -3.31 10.82 15.63
N ARG A 112 -2.53 10.69 14.55
CA ARG A 112 -2.03 9.42 14.05
C ARG A 112 -0.94 8.86 14.96
N VAL A 113 -1.00 7.55 15.20
CA VAL A 113 0.01 6.77 15.89
C VAL A 113 0.11 5.39 15.24
N ASP A 114 1.33 4.87 15.10
CA ASP A 114 1.56 3.54 14.57
C ASP A 114 2.20 2.66 15.66
N PRO A 115 1.39 1.84 16.37
CA PRO A 115 1.92 0.97 17.41
C PRO A 115 2.85 -0.13 16.86
N THR A 116 2.79 -0.42 15.55
CA THR A 116 3.73 -1.35 14.91
C THR A 116 5.16 -0.79 14.93
N ALA A 117 5.32 0.54 14.80
CA ALA A 117 6.62 1.20 14.82
C ALA A 117 7.39 0.98 16.14
N ALA A 118 6.66 0.75 17.24
CA ALA A 118 7.24 0.48 18.55
C ALA A 118 7.93 -0.89 18.63
N VAL A 119 7.56 -1.86 17.78
CA VAL A 119 8.12 -3.23 17.82
C VAL A 119 8.92 -3.56 16.57
N ALA A 120 8.52 -3.03 15.42
CA ALA A 120 9.17 -3.26 14.13
C ALA A 120 9.35 -1.93 13.37
N PRO A 121 10.26 -1.04 13.82
CA PRO A 121 10.48 0.26 13.18
C PRO A 121 10.87 0.14 11.70
N ALA A 122 11.68 -0.87 11.37
CA ALA A 122 12.09 -1.16 9.98
C ALA A 122 10.91 -1.47 9.05
N ARG A 123 9.77 -1.94 9.57
CA ARG A 123 8.55 -2.19 8.77
C ARG A 123 7.80 -0.91 8.44
N VAL A 124 7.92 0.12 9.25
CA VAL A 124 7.29 1.43 9.00
C VAL A 124 8.17 2.27 8.07
N GLU A 125 9.49 2.13 8.19
CA GLU A 125 10.47 2.80 7.32
C GLU A 125 10.63 2.13 5.94
N ARG A 126 10.34 0.82 5.82
CA ARG A 126 10.54 0.03 4.59
C ARG A 126 9.29 -0.80 4.24
N ASN A 127 9.09 -1.07 2.96
CA ASN A 127 7.99 -1.93 2.47
C ASN A 127 7.99 -3.32 3.13
N LEU A 128 6.81 -3.93 3.34
CA LEU A 128 6.65 -5.22 4.04
C LEU A 128 7.52 -6.30 3.42
N ALA A 129 7.50 -6.35 2.09
CA ALA A 129 8.27 -7.30 1.30
C ALA A 129 9.78 -7.21 1.59
N ARG A 130 10.28 -6.03 1.96
CA ARG A 130 11.70 -5.80 2.29
C ARG A 130 12.00 -5.98 3.77
N ALA A 131 10.99 -5.89 4.63
CA ALA A 131 11.17 -5.92 6.08
C ALA A 131 11.16 -7.34 6.67
N LEU A 132 10.55 -8.32 5.98
CA LEU A 132 10.45 -9.70 6.48
C LEU A 132 11.06 -10.72 5.52
N PRO A 133 11.88 -11.66 6.02
CA PRO A 133 12.35 -12.78 5.22
C PRO A 133 11.16 -13.71 4.92
N ARG A 134 10.83 -13.90 3.63
CA ARG A 134 9.85 -14.90 3.22
C ARG A 134 10.52 -16.28 3.18
N PRO A 135 10.00 -17.30 3.88
CA PRO A 135 10.46 -18.66 3.67
C PRO A 135 10.05 -19.09 2.26
N ALA A 136 11.04 -19.28 1.37
CA ALA A 136 10.77 -19.78 0.03
C ALA A 136 10.49 -21.28 0.11
N ALA A 137 9.27 -21.69 -0.21
CA ALA A 137 9.02 -23.07 -0.58
C ALA A 137 9.77 -23.35 -1.90
N PHE A 138 10.47 -24.48 -1.98
CA PHE A 138 11.12 -25.02 -3.19
C PHE A 138 12.51 -24.51 -3.60
N GLY A 139 13.38 -24.09 -2.67
CA GLY A 139 14.82 -23.87 -3.00
C GLY A 139 15.12 -22.69 -3.94
N LEU A 140 14.10 -21.97 -4.40
CA LEU A 140 14.21 -20.74 -5.18
C LEU A 140 14.50 -19.51 -4.32
N ALA A 141 14.86 -19.69 -3.03
CA ALA A 141 15.20 -18.61 -2.12
C ALA A 141 16.24 -17.62 -2.69
N PRO A 142 17.31 -18.06 -3.39
CA PRO A 142 18.28 -17.14 -3.98
C PRO A 142 17.66 -16.28 -5.10
N LEU A 143 16.76 -16.84 -5.90
CA LEU A 143 16.08 -16.12 -6.99
C LEU A 143 15.08 -15.08 -6.43
N LEU A 144 14.31 -15.46 -5.40
CA LEU A 144 13.39 -14.57 -4.69
C LEU A 144 14.14 -13.44 -3.95
N ALA A 145 15.31 -13.74 -3.36
CA ALA A 145 16.16 -12.72 -2.73
C ALA A 145 16.69 -11.69 -3.75
N LEU A 146 17.01 -12.12 -4.98
CA LEU A 146 17.40 -11.22 -6.07
C LEU A 146 16.25 -10.31 -6.54
N GLN A 147 15.00 -10.76 -6.44
CA GLN A 147 13.82 -9.95 -6.79
C GLN A 147 13.62 -8.76 -5.82
N ASP A 148 13.99 -8.94 -4.54
CA ASP A 148 13.86 -7.92 -3.50
C ASP A 148 15.05 -6.95 -3.45
N ASP A 149 16.16 -7.24 -4.14
CA ASP A 149 17.29 -6.33 -4.35
C ASP A 149 16.97 -5.32 -5.48
N PRO A 150 16.85 -4.00 -5.18
CA PRO A 150 16.51 -2.98 -6.17
C PRO A 150 17.54 -2.82 -7.29
N SER A 151 18.79 -3.25 -7.06
CA SER A 151 19.89 -3.09 -8.00
C SER A 151 20.00 -4.24 -9.02
N SER A 152 19.26 -5.33 -8.77
CA SER A 152 19.30 -6.54 -9.59
C SER A 152 18.71 -6.33 -10.98
N TRP A 153 19.16 -7.14 -11.94
CA TRP A 153 18.64 -7.12 -13.30
C TRP A 153 17.15 -7.53 -13.38
N LEU A 154 16.72 -8.43 -12.49
CA LEU A 154 15.31 -8.85 -12.36
C LEU A 154 14.43 -7.69 -11.89
N ALA A 155 14.91 -6.92 -10.91
CA ALA A 155 14.22 -5.71 -10.46
C ALA A 155 14.10 -4.69 -11.60
N ARG A 156 15.17 -4.47 -12.37
CA ARG A 156 15.13 -3.58 -13.55
C ARG A 156 14.11 -4.03 -14.59
N LEU A 157 14.09 -5.31 -14.96
CA LEU A 157 13.11 -5.85 -15.90
C LEU A 157 11.68 -5.65 -15.38
N ARG A 158 11.45 -5.95 -14.09
CA ARG A 158 10.16 -5.74 -13.42
C ARG A 158 9.74 -4.27 -13.44
N TYR A 159 10.65 -3.33 -13.20
CA TYR A 159 10.38 -1.89 -13.25
C TYR A 159 10.03 -1.41 -14.66
N HIS A 160 10.74 -1.88 -15.69
CA HIS A 160 10.42 -1.56 -17.08
C HIS A 160 9.08 -2.15 -17.51
N TYR A 161 8.81 -3.41 -17.18
CA TYR A 161 7.51 -4.02 -17.45
C TYR A 161 6.37 -3.29 -16.74
N ALA A 162 6.56 -2.94 -15.46
CA ALA A 162 5.58 -2.17 -14.70
C ALA A 162 5.32 -0.79 -15.32
N ALA A 163 6.37 -0.10 -15.79
CA ALA A 163 6.24 1.19 -16.47
C ALA A 163 5.49 1.06 -17.81
N LEU A 164 5.79 0.02 -18.60
CA LEU A 164 5.07 -0.28 -19.84
C LEU A 164 3.59 -0.58 -19.56
N ASN A 165 3.30 -1.40 -18.57
CA ASN A 165 1.94 -1.73 -18.17
C ASN A 165 1.18 -0.51 -17.62
N ASN A 166 1.84 0.35 -16.85
CA ASN A 166 1.29 1.62 -16.38
C ASN A 166 0.97 2.56 -17.56
N SER A 167 1.90 2.71 -18.49
CA SER A 167 1.70 3.51 -19.72
C SER A 167 0.54 2.97 -20.56
N TRP A 168 0.45 1.64 -20.73
CA TRP A 168 -0.68 1.00 -21.39
C TRP A 168 -2.00 1.24 -20.66
N ASN A 169 -2.04 1.09 -19.33
CA ASN A 169 -3.24 1.34 -18.54
C ASN A 169 -3.70 2.80 -18.66
N GLN A 170 -2.79 3.77 -18.61
CA GLN A 170 -3.13 5.18 -18.82
C GLN A 170 -3.57 5.48 -20.25
N TRP A 171 -3.12 4.70 -21.24
CA TRP A 171 -3.47 4.89 -22.64
C TRP A 171 -4.79 4.21 -23.02
N VAL A 172 -5.09 3.07 -22.41
CA VAL A 172 -6.21 2.19 -22.80
C VAL A 172 -7.37 2.22 -21.79
N LEU A 173 -7.08 2.29 -20.49
CA LEU A 173 -8.09 2.23 -19.42
C LEU A 173 -8.45 3.61 -18.87
N ASP A 174 -7.51 4.56 -18.87
CA ASP A 174 -7.77 5.95 -18.47
C ASP A 174 -8.20 6.77 -19.70
N TYR A 175 -9.50 6.73 -19.98
CA TYR A 175 -10.13 7.39 -21.11
C TYR A 175 -10.06 8.92 -20.93
N ASN A 176 -8.95 9.54 -21.34
CA ASN A 176 -8.79 11.00 -21.25
C ASN A 176 -9.50 11.68 -22.44
N PRO A 177 -10.61 12.41 -22.23
CA PRO A 177 -11.41 13.02 -23.31
C PRO A 177 -10.60 13.97 -24.19
N ASP A 178 -9.56 14.59 -23.62
CA ASP A 178 -8.73 15.56 -24.33
C ASP A 178 -7.82 14.89 -25.37
N ARG A 179 -7.35 13.66 -25.10
CA ARG A 179 -6.60 12.87 -26.10
C ARG A 179 -7.49 12.30 -27.19
N GLN A 180 -8.74 11.97 -26.86
CA GLN A 180 -9.70 11.55 -27.87
C GLN A 180 -9.99 12.70 -28.85
N ARG A 181 -10.15 13.94 -28.37
CA ARG A 181 -10.33 15.10 -29.25
C ARG A 181 -9.11 15.37 -30.12
N SER A 182 -7.91 15.40 -29.55
CA SER A 182 -6.70 15.66 -30.34
C SER A 182 -6.48 14.57 -31.39
N PHE A 183 -6.71 13.30 -31.05
CA PHE A 183 -6.63 12.20 -32.01
C PHE A 183 -7.72 12.29 -33.09
N LEU A 184 -8.97 12.63 -32.73
CA LEU A 184 -10.05 12.80 -33.70
C LEU A 184 -9.84 14.00 -34.62
N GLU A 185 -9.24 15.08 -34.10
CA GLU A 185 -8.85 16.26 -34.87
C GLU A 185 -7.71 15.94 -35.85
N GLU A 186 -6.67 15.23 -35.38
CA GLU A 186 -5.58 14.74 -36.23
C GLU A 186 -6.07 13.74 -37.28
N LEU A 187 -6.93 12.79 -36.90
CA LEU A 187 -7.51 11.80 -37.81
C LEU A 187 -8.47 12.46 -38.81
N GLY A 188 -9.28 13.42 -38.37
CA GLY A 188 -10.16 14.22 -39.22
C GLY A 188 -9.37 15.06 -40.23
N ALA A 189 -8.26 15.67 -39.80
CA ALA A 189 -7.36 16.40 -40.69
C ALA A 189 -6.64 15.47 -41.69
N ALA A 190 -6.22 14.28 -41.25
CA ALA A 190 -5.58 13.29 -42.09
C ALA A 190 -6.55 12.70 -43.14
N LEU A 191 -7.78 12.35 -42.75
CA LEU A 191 -8.81 11.81 -43.64
C LEU A 191 -9.47 12.88 -44.51
N GLY A 192 -9.46 14.15 -44.08
CA GLY A 192 -9.88 15.30 -44.90
C GLY A 192 -8.91 15.61 -46.05
N ASN A 193 -7.69 15.09 -45.99
CA ASN A 193 -6.74 15.11 -47.11
C ASN A 193 -6.93 13.86 -47.98
N TRP A 194 -7.12 14.04 -49.29
CA TRP A 194 -7.34 12.93 -50.24
C TRP A 194 -6.24 11.86 -50.20
N ARG A 195 -5.02 12.24 -49.81
CA ARG A 195 -3.89 11.32 -49.61
C ARG A 195 -4.09 10.40 -48.40
N GLY A 196 -4.64 10.91 -47.30
CA GLY A 196 -4.95 10.11 -46.12
C GLY A 196 -6.18 9.22 -46.33
N ALA A 197 -7.19 9.71 -47.07
CA ALA A 197 -8.33 8.89 -47.49
C ALA A 197 -7.89 7.72 -48.39
N ALA A 198 -6.98 7.95 -49.35
CA ALA A 198 -6.42 6.90 -50.19
C ALA A 198 -5.60 5.88 -49.38
N GLY A 199 -4.81 6.34 -48.40
CA GLY A 199 -4.06 5.47 -47.49
C GLY A 199 -4.96 4.60 -46.61
N ALA A 200 -6.03 5.16 -46.05
CA ALA A 200 -7.00 4.43 -45.24
C ALA A 200 -7.75 3.37 -46.06
N ALA A 201 -8.15 3.68 -47.30
CA ALA A 201 -8.78 2.72 -48.20
C ALA A 201 -7.84 1.55 -48.55
N LEU A 202 -6.55 1.82 -48.73
CA LEU A 202 -5.54 0.82 -49.05
C LEU A 202 -5.26 -0.11 -47.85
N VAL A 203 -5.22 0.43 -46.63
CA VAL A 203 -5.13 -0.37 -45.40
C VAL A 203 -6.38 -1.22 -45.19
N ALA A 204 -7.58 -0.67 -45.41
CA ALA A 204 -8.83 -1.42 -45.31
C ALA A 204 -8.89 -2.57 -46.34
N ALA A 205 -8.44 -2.33 -47.57
CA ALA A 205 -8.32 -3.36 -48.60
C ALA A 205 -7.32 -4.46 -48.20
N LEU A 206 -6.16 -4.10 -47.65
CA LEU A 206 -5.17 -5.06 -47.15
C LEU A 206 -5.69 -5.89 -45.97
N LEU A 207 -6.42 -5.27 -45.03
CA LEU A 207 -7.04 -5.98 -43.90
C LEU A 207 -8.16 -6.92 -44.35
N ALA A 208 -8.95 -6.52 -45.35
CA ALA A 208 -9.97 -7.38 -45.95
C ALA A 208 -9.35 -8.59 -46.66
N LEU A 209 -8.22 -8.39 -47.36
CA LEU A 209 -7.45 -9.47 -47.99
C LEU A 209 -6.80 -10.41 -46.98
N LEU A 210 -6.31 -9.89 -45.86
CA LEU A 210 -5.73 -10.69 -44.76
C LEU A 210 -6.78 -11.50 -44.00
N ARG A 211 -8.02 -10.98 -43.89
CA ARG A 211 -9.13 -11.66 -43.25
C ARG A 211 -9.74 -12.77 -44.12
N TRP A 212 -9.40 -12.81 -45.40
CA TRP A 212 -9.87 -13.81 -46.36
C TRP A 212 -8.87 -14.96 -46.61
N ARG A 213 -7.81 -15.02 -45.80
CA ARG A 213 -6.89 -16.16 -45.66
C ARG A 213 -7.11 -16.85 -44.33
#